data_AF-A0AAN6MAH6-F1
#
_entry.id   AF-A0AAN6MAH6-F1
#
_cell.length_a   1.000
_cell.length_b   1.000
_cell.length_c   1.000
_cell.angle_alpha   90.00
_cell.angle_beta   90.00
_cell.angle_gamma   90.00
#
_symmetry.space_group_name_H-M   'P 1'
#
loop_
_entity.id
_entity.type
_entity.pdbx_description
1 polymer ?
#
loop_
_entity_poly.entity_id
_entity_poly.type
_entity_poly.pdbx_seq_one_letter_code
_entity_poly.pdbx_strand_id
1 'polypeptide(L)'
;VYPERLLIYHAGTGKTTFLAFLQVTTLFLFGFFDMVVVPMYLAAGESLTTTAAIGLCGLIPPLFVTTTTTPVVAAIHLHLPPYARTGRPILERYARTAPPATTRLDVTTISVIGKPRVSSLVVSDLSPVKKGSVLGLVANLARDVRRVEEGRKWWRWRPVRRFNVIEGGQEGAKEGWVWGVVREGVERRARVGKV
;
A
#
# COMPACT_ATOMS: atom_id res chain seq x y z
N VAL A 1 15.52 -17.50 -19.18
CA VAL A 1 14.66 -18.10 -18.12
C VAL A 1 14.32 -17.03 -17.10
N TYR A 2 13.05 -16.90 -16.73
CA TYR A 2 12.57 -15.93 -15.75
C TYR A 2 12.62 -16.47 -14.31
N PRO A 3 12.76 -15.59 -13.30
CA PRO A 3 12.72 -16.01 -11.91
C PRO A 3 11.32 -16.45 -11.48
N GLU A 4 11.25 -17.19 -10.36
CA GLU A 4 9.99 -17.54 -9.70
C GLU A 4 9.19 -16.32 -9.28
N ARG A 5 9.87 -15.35 -8.65
CA ARG A 5 9.31 -14.08 -8.20
C ARG A 5 9.64 -13.03 -9.24
N LEU A 6 8.72 -12.82 -10.18
CA LEU A 6 8.88 -11.81 -11.21
C LEU A 6 8.46 -10.44 -10.69
N LEU A 7 9.37 -9.47 -10.68
CA LEU A 7 9.04 -8.08 -10.39
C LEU A 7 8.22 -7.49 -11.55
N ILE A 8 6.97 -7.14 -11.28
CA ILE A 8 6.03 -6.60 -12.29
C ILE A 8 5.66 -5.14 -12.04
N TYR A 9 6.00 -4.59 -10.87
CA TYR A 9 5.73 -3.20 -10.53
C TYR A 9 6.78 -2.70 -9.55
N HIS A 10 7.27 -1.48 -9.76
CA HIS A 10 8.14 -0.77 -8.84
C HIS A 10 7.82 0.73 -8.85
N ALA A 11 7.33 1.26 -7.72
CA ALA A 11 6.92 2.66 -7.63
C ALA A 11 8.07 3.67 -7.78
N GLY A 12 9.32 3.19 -7.70
CA GLY A 12 10.53 3.99 -7.75
C GLY A 12 10.97 4.44 -6.36
N THR A 13 12.24 4.18 -6.04
CA THR A 13 12.83 4.43 -4.72
C THR A 13 12.65 5.87 -4.25
N GLY A 14 12.84 6.87 -5.14
CA GLY A 14 12.73 8.29 -4.76
C GLY A 14 11.34 8.67 -4.24
N LYS A 15 10.27 8.28 -4.95
CA LYS A 15 8.88 8.58 -4.55
C LYS A 15 8.52 7.88 -3.24
N THR A 16 8.92 6.62 -3.10
CA THR A 16 8.65 5.84 -1.89
C THR A 16 9.42 6.37 -0.68
N THR A 17 10.68 6.77 -0.88
CA THR A 17 11.55 7.31 0.17
C THR A 17 11.08 8.69 0.60
N PHE A 18 10.69 9.56 -0.33
CA PHE A 18 10.12 10.87 -0.01
C PHE A 18 8.87 10.76 0.87
N LEU A 19 7.95 9.85 0.53
CA LEU A 19 6.74 9.62 1.33
C LEU A 19 7.06 9.04 2.71
N ALA A 20 8.05 8.14 2.81
CA ALA A 20 8.52 7.62 4.09
C ALA A 20 9.13 8.74 4.96
N PHE A 21 9.95 9.62 4.36
CA PHE A 21 10.51 10.78 5.06
C PHE A 21 9.41 11.73 5.53
N LEU A 22 8.40 12.02 4.70
CA LEU A 22 7.27 12.87 5.06
C LEU A 22 6.51 12.32 6.28
N GLN A 23 6.25 11.01 6.30
CA GLN A 23 5.62 10.33 7.44
C GLN A 23 6.47 10.43 8.72
N VAL A 24 7.77 10.17 8.61
CA VAL A 24 8.68 10.24 9.76
C VAL A 24 8.78 11.66 10.30
N THR A 25 8.94 12.67 9.43
CA THR A 25 8.99 14.09 9.82
C THR A 25 7.73 14.51 10.58
N THR A 26 6.53 14.17 10.08
CA THR A 26 5.28 14.53 10.81
C THR A 26 5.16 13.85 12.17
N LEU A 27 5.74 12.67 12.35
CA LEU A 27 5.78 11.99 13.65
C LEU A 27 6.75 12.67 14.62
N PHE A 28 7.88 13.21 14.13
CA PHE A 28 8.78 14.05 14.93
C PHE A 28 8.12 15.37 15.34
N LEU A 29 7.38 16.02 14.43
CA LEU A 29 6.59 17.21 14.77
C LEU A 29 5.60 16.90 15.91
N PHE A 30 4.84 15.82 15.79
CA PHE A 30 3.94 15.37 16.85
C PHE A 30 4.68 15.17 18.18
N GLY A 31 5.76 14.40 18.19
CA GLY A 31 6.55 14.19 19.41
C GLY A 31 7.06 15.50 20.03
N PHE A 32 7.53 16.44 19.21
CA PHE A 32 8.01 17.73 19.70
C PHE A 32 6.88 18.58 20.30
N PHE A 33 5.77 18.75 19.59
CA PHE A 33 4.65 19.56 20.06
C PHE A 33 3.99 18.94 21.28
N ASP A 34 3.68 17.65 21.26
CA ASP A 34 2.92 16.99 22.33
C ASP A 34 3.77 16.60 23.54
N MET A 35 5.06 16.27 23.38
CA MET A 35 5.92 15.85 24.50
C MET A 35 6.81 16.96 25.05
N VAL A 36 7.05 18.05 24.31
CA VAL A 36 7.92 19.16 24.76
C VAL A 36 7.11 20.45 24.95
N VAL A 37 6.40 20.89 23.91
CA VAL A 37 5.72 22.19 23.93
C VAL A 37 4.48 22.17 24.83
N VAL A 38 3.63 21.15 24.73
CA VAL A 38 2.42 21.04 25.57
C VAL A 38 2.75 21.01 27.07
N PRO A 39 3.71 20.18 27.57
CA PRO A 39 4.10 20.21 28.97
C PRO A 39 4.70 21.55 29.41
N MET A 40 5.44 22.24 28.53
CA MET A 40 5.99 23.56 28.82
C MET A 40 4.89 24.61 29.03
N TYR A 41 3.84 24.59 28.21
CA TYR A 41 2.69 25.48 28.35
C TYR A 41 1.86 25.18 29.60
N LEU A 42 1.71 23.90 29.95
CA LEU A 42 1.09 23.49 31.21
C LEU A 42 1.90 23.98 32.42
N ALA A 43 3.24 23.89 32.36
CA ALA A 43 4.12 24.37 33.42
C ALA A 43 4.14 25.90 33.54
N ALA A 44 3.94 26.61 32.42
CA ALA A 44 3.83 28.07 32.39
C ALA A 44 2.48 28.59 32.92
N GLY A 45 1.51 27.70 33.18
CA GLY A 45 0.18 28.09 33.67
C GLY A 45 -0.69 28.76 32.60
N GLU A 46 -0.39 28.52 31.31
CA GLU A 46 -1.16 29.07 30.21
C GLU A 46 -2.61 28.53 30.21
N SER A 47 -3.53 29.23 29.54
CA SER A 47 -4.91 28.77 29.40
C SER A 47 -4.99 27.37 28.76
N LEU A 48 -5.91 26.55 29.28
CA LEU A 48 -6.15 25.19 28.77
C LEU A 48 -6.56 25.19 27.29
N THR A 49 -7.23 26.24 26.82
CA THR A 49 -7.63 26.41 25.41
C THR A 49 -6.42 26.61 24.50
N THR A 50 -5.47 27.46 24.87
CA THR A 50 -4.21 27.64 24.12
C THR A 50 -3.40 26.35 24.08
N THR A 51 -3.27 25.68 25.22
CA THR A 51 -2.52 24.43 25.32
C THR A 51 -3.15 23.32 24.47
N ALA A 52 -4.48 23.19 24.49
CA ALA A 52 -5.20 22.22 23.67
C ALA A 52 -5.07 22.53 22.17
N ALA A 53 -5.10 23.80 21.77
CA ALA A 53 -4.90 24.20 20.38
C ALA A 53 -3.51 23.81 19.86
N ILE A 54 -2.47 23.95 20.69
CA ILE A 54 -1.09 23.57 20.36
C ILE A 54 -0.97 22.04 20.22
N GLY A 55 -1.56 21.26 21.13
CA GLY A 55 -1.57 19.80 21.01
C GLY A 55 -2.30 19.32 19.75
N LEU A 56 -3.44 19.94 19.41
CA LEU A 56 -4.15 19.66 18.16
C LEU A 56 -3.30 20.00 16.93
N CYS A 57 -2.54 21.10 16.97
CA CYS A 57 -1.61 21.47 15.90
C CYS A 57 -0.53 20.39 15.68
N GLY A 58 -0.03 19.76 16.75
CA GLY A 58 0.91 18.63 16.68
C GLY A 58 0.28 17.35 16.09
N LEU A 59 -0.98 17.08 16.41
CA LEU A 59 -1.69 15.86 16.00
C LEU A 59 -2.22 15.89 14.56
N ILE A 60 -2.58 17.07 14.02
CA ILE A 60 -3.19 17.19 12.69
C ILE A 60 -2.25 16.68 11.57
N PRO A 61 -0.98 17.10 11.47
CA PRO A 61 -0.08 16.66 10.40
C PRO A 61 0.10 15.14 10.26
N PRO A 62 0.44 14.36 11.32
CA PRO A 62 0.59 12.92 11.18
C PRO A 62 -0.74 12.23 10.86
N LEU A 63 -1.86 12.73 11.37
CA LEU A 63 -3.18 12.16 11.08
C LEU A 63 -3.57 12.42 9.61
N PHE A 64 -3.29 13.62 9.11
CA PHE A 64 -3.49 13.96 7.70
C PHE A 64 -2.60 13.11 6.78
N VAL A 65 -1.31 12.99 7.09
CA VAL A 65 -0.40 12.19 6.26
C VAL A 65 -0.79 10.72 6.30
N THR A 66 -1.05 10.12 7.46
CA THR A 66 -1.40 8.69 7.54
C THR A 66 -2.72 8.33 6.87
N THR A 67 -3.70 9.24 6.89
CA THR A 67 -5.00 9.04 6.22
C THR A 67 -4.90 9.22 4.71
N THR A 68 -4.11 10.20 4.24
CA THR A 68 -3.93 10.45 2.81
C THR A 68 -2.96 9.46 2.17
N THR A 69 -1.85 9.11 2.81
CA THR A 69 -0.77 8.30 2.22
C THR A 69 -0.95 6.78 2.39
N THR A 70 -2.20 6.27 2.37
CA THR A 70 -2.57 4.82 2.38
C THR A 70 -1.40 3.93 1.93
N PRO A 71 -1.00 2.87 2.67
CA PRO A 71 0.30 2.21 2.52
C PRO A 71 0.71 2.05 1.05
N VAL A 72 1.73 2.84 0.69
CA VAL A 72 2.22 2.95 -0.68
C VAL A 72 2.88 1.64 -1.06
N VAL A 73 2.49 1.10 -2.20
CA VAL A 73 3.10 -0.10 -2.76
C VAL A 73 4.45 0.28 -3.34
N ALA A 74 5.52 -0.27 -2.77
CA ALA A 74 6.88 -0.06 -3.27
C ALA A 74 7.21 -1.02 -4.42
N ALA A 75 6.77 -2.28 -4.31
CA ALA A 75 7.00 -3.30 -5.33
C ALA A 75 5.89 -4.35 -5.34
N ILE A 76 5.61 -4.92 -6.50
CA ILE A 76 4.73 -6.10 -6.64
C ILE A 76 5.51 -7.19 -7.37
N HIS A 77 5.52 -8.38 -6.76
CA HIS A 77 6.10 -9.58 -7.36
C HIS A 77 5.00 -10.57 -7.68
N LEU A 78 5.03 -11.13 -8.88
CA LEU A 78 4.17 -12.21 -9.33
C LEU A 78 4.91 -13.54 -9.22
N HIS A 79 4.28 -14.54 -8.60
CA HIS A 79 4.84 -15.89 -8.58
C HIS A 79 4.47 -16.61 -9.87
N LEU A 80 5.47 -16.88 -10.70
CA LEU A 80 5.30 -17.60 -11.96
C LEU A 80 5.41 -19.10 -11.74
N PRO A 81 4.50 -19.92 -12.31
CA PRO A 81 4.67 -21.37 -12.33
C PRO A 81 5.86 -21.76 -13.22
N PRO A 82 6.49 -22.94 -13.03
CA PRO A 82 7.68 -23.35 -13.76
C PRO A 82 7.54 -23.28 -15.29
N TYR A 83 6.37 -23.63 -15.83
CA TYR A 83 6.11 -23.59 -17.27
C TYR A 83 6.11 -22.17 -17.85
N ALA A 84 5.76 -21.14 -17.06
CA ALA A 84 5.70 -19.76 -17.50
C ALA A 84 7.07 -19.04 -17.45
N ARG A 85 8.11 -19.71 -16.95
CA ARG A 85 9.46 -19.14 -16.77
C ARG A 85 10.37 -19.34 -17.98
N THR A 86 9.99 -20.18 -18.93
CA THR A 86 10.85 -20.63 -20.04
C THR A 86 11.14 -19.53 -21.05
N GLY A 87 10.17 -18.67 -21.38
CA GLY A 87 10.38 -17.59 -22.34
C GLY A 87 9.27 -16.55 -22.40
N ARG A 88 9.58 -15.42 -23.06
CA ARG A 88 8.66 -14.26 -23.19
C ARG A 88 7.32 -14.61 -23.86
N PRO A 89 7.25 -15.41 -24.94
CA PRO A 89 5.97 -15.76 -25.56
C PRO A 89 5.04 -16.52 -24.61
N ILE A 90 5.59 -17.39 -23.77
CA ILE A 90 4.82 -18.19 -22.81
C ILE A 90 4.37 -17.31 -21.64
N LEU A 91 5.23 -16.40 -21.16
CA LEU A 91 4.88 -15.40 -20.16
C LEU A 91 3.76 -14.46 -20.66
N GLU A 92 3.82 -14.05 -21.93
CA GLU A 92 2.78 -13.23 -22.56
C GLU A 92 1.45 -13.95 -22.63
N ARG A 93 1.45 -15.20 -23.07
CA ARG A 93 0.25 -16.03 -23.04
C ARG A 93 -0.27 -16.17 -21.61
N TYR A 94 0.60 -16.46 -20.65
CA TYR A 94 0.21 -16.58 -19.24
C TYR A 94 -0.43 -15.31 -18.68
N ALA A 95 0.17 -14.14 -18.95
CA ALA A 95 -0.37 -12.85 -18.51
C ALA A 95 -1.72 -12.54 -19.17
N ARG A 96 -1.82 -12.72 -20.50
CA ARG A 96 -3.01 -12.39 -21.30
C ARG A 96 -4.20 -13.31 -21.03
N THR A 97 -3.96 -14.59 -20.72
CA THR A 97 -5.03 -15.56 -20.47
C THR A 97 -5.66 -15.41 -19.07
N ALA A 98 -5.54 -14.21 -18.47
CA ALA A 98 -5.69 -13.91 -17.05
C ALA A 98 -4.85 -14.85 -16.17
N PRO A 99 -3.98 -14.32 -15.29
CA PRO A 99 -3.32 -15.18 -14.30
C PRO A 99 -4.39 -15.97 -13.56
N PRO A 100 -4.23 -17.31 -13.39
CA PRO A 100 -5.17 -18.10 -12.62
C PRO A 100 -5.52 -17.40 -11.31
N ALA A 101 -6.78 -17.43 -10.90
CA ALA A 101 -7.26 -16.80 -9.67
C ALA A 101 -6.43 -17.15 -8.43
N THR A 102 -5.77 -18.32 -8.47
CA THR A 102 -4.90 -18.91 -7.45
C THR A 102 -3.45 -18.43 -7.49
N THR A 103 -3.06 -17.65 -8.50
CA THR A 103 -1.70 -17.15 -8.67
C THR A 103 -1.34 -16.24 -7.50
N ARG A 104 -0.17 -16.50 -6.90
CA ARG A 104 0.32 -15.73 -5.76
C ARG A 104 0.99 -14.43 -6.21
N LEU A 105 0.70 -13.37 -5.48
CA LEU A 105 1.26 -12.04 -5.59
C LEU A 105 1.83 -11.65 -4.24
N ASP A 106 3.06 -11.15 -4.23
CA ASP A 106 3.66 -10.51 -3.08
C ASP A 106 3.64 -9.00 -3.29
N VAL A 107 2.84 -8.30 -2.49
CA VAL A 107 2.76 -6.84 -2.49
C VAL A 107 3.62 -6.32 -1.35
N THR A 108 4.67 -5.58 -1.69
CA THR A 108 5.54 -4.92 -0.72
C THR A 108 5.05 -3.49 -0.52
N THR A 109 4.56 -3.20 0.68
CA THR A 109 4.15 -1.87 1.11
C THR A 109 5.15 -1.26 2.08
N ILE A 110 5.21 0.06 2.16
CA ILE A 110 5.98 0.75 3.19
C ILE A 110 5.06 1.08 4.37
N SER A 111 5.48 0.72 5.58
CA SER A 111 4.79 1.10 6.81
C SER A 111 5.03 2.57 7.16
N VAL A 112 4.24 3.10 8.09
CA VAL A 112 4.37 4.49 8.60
C VAL A 112 5.79 4.79 9.14
N ILE A 113 6.53 3.76 9.56
CA ILE A 113 7.89 3.87 10.11
C ILE A 113 8.95 3.58 9.02
N GLY A 114 8.60 3.64 7.73
CA GLY A 114 9.52 3.37 6.63
C GLY A 114 9.92 1.90 6.45
N LYS A 115 9.52 1.00 7.35
CA LYS A 115 9.84 -0.43 7.25
C LYS A 115 9.05 -1.09 6.10
N PRO A 116 9.71 -1.81 5.17
CA PRO A 116 9.01 -2.62 4.18
C PRO A 116 8.22 -3.75 4.83
N ARG A 117 6.97 -3.92 4.40
CA ARG A 117 6.06 -4.97 4.83
C ARG A 117 5.56 -5.73 3.59
N VAL A 118 5.91 -7.01 3.50
CA VAL A 118 5.47 -7.89 2.41
C VAL A 118 4.14 -8.55 2.79
N SER A 119 3.17 -8.48 1.88
CA SER A 119 1.87 -9.14 2.00
C SER A 119 1.67 -10.11 0.84
N SER A 120 1.71 -11.41 1.12
CA SER A 120 1.38 -12.45 0.16
C SER A 120 -0.14 -12.61 0.05
N LEU A 121 -0.64 -12.63 -1.18
CA LEU A 121 -2.06 -12.71 -1.52
C LEU A 121 -2.25 -13.41 -2.85
N VAL A 122 -3.49 -13.78 -3.19
CA VAL A 122 -3.81 -14.33 -4.52
C VAL A 122 -4.43 -13.27 -5.41
N VAL A 123 -4.28 -13.40 -6.72
CA VAL A 123 -4.85 -12.47 -7.72
C VAL A 123 -6.37 -12.30 -7.56
N SER A 124 -7.06 -13.33 -7.09
CA SER A 124 -8.50 -13.28 -6.81
C SER A 124 -8.89 -12.45 -5.59
N ASP A 125 -8.00 -12.28 -4.62
CA ASP A 125 -8.29 -11.47 -3.43
C ASP A 125 -8.28 -9.96 -3.74
N LEU A 126 -7.71 -9.55 -4.89
CA LEU A 126 -7.60 -8.16 -5.31
C LEU A 126 -8.87 -7.67 -6.00
N SER A 127 -9.34 -6.51 -5.56
CA SER A 127 -10.46 -5.77 -6.13
C SER A 127 -10.07 -4.29 -6.32
N PRO A 128 -10.53 -3.62 -7.39
CA PRO A 128 -10.33 -2.19 -7.55
C PRO A 128 -11.23 -1.42 -6.57
N VAL A 129 -10.69 -0.39 -5.92
CA VAL A 129 -11.48 0.53 -5.10
C VAL A 129 -12.08 1.60 -6.01
N LYS A 130 -13.38 1.90 -5.88
CA LYS A 130 -13.99 3.03 -6.60
C LYS A 130 -13.35 4.34 -6.11
N LYS A 131 -12.75 5.12 -7.02
CA LYS A 131 -12.39 6.53 -6.76
C LYS A 131 -13.66 7.28 -6.32
N GLY A 132 -13.68 7.86 -5.12
CA GLY A 132 -14.83 8.64 -4.62
C GLY A 132 -15.22 8.48 -3.14
N SER A 133 -14.57 7.62 -2.36
CA SER A 133 -14.70 7.72 -0.89
C SER A 133 -13.80 8.86 -0.39
N VAL A 134 -14.23 9.61 0.62
CA VAL A 134 -13.42 10.69 1.26
C VAL A 134 -12.07 10.16 1.79
N LEU A 135 -11.97 8.85 2.07
CA LEU A 135 -10.74 8.10 2.39
C LEU A 135 -10.13 7.30 1.21
N GLY A 136 -10.72 7.42 0.03
CA GLY A 136 -10.39 6.72 -1.23
C GLY A 136 -9.71 7.63 -2.25
N LEU A 137 -9.21 8.80 -1.83
CA LEU A 137 -8.43 9.71 -2.67
C LEU A 137 -7.12 9.08 -3.17
N VAL A 138 -6.61 8.05 -2.48
CA VAL A 138 -5.26 7.52 -2.73
C VAL A 138 -5.20 5.99 -2.80
N ALA A 139 -6.20 5.26 -2.30
CA ALA A 139 -6.22 3.79 -2.37
C ALA A 139 -6.84 3.30 -3.69
N ASN A 140 -6.05 2.61 -4.52
CA ASN A 140 -6.50 2.11 -5.83
C ASN A 140 -6.93 0.64 -5.81
N LEU A 141 -6.34 -0.19 -4.95
CA LEU A 141 -6.70 -1.60 -4.79
C LEU A 141 -7.10 -1.91 -3.36
N ALA A 142 -8.08 -2.80 -3.22
CA ALA A 142 -8.49 -3.41 -1.97
C ALA A 142 -8.28 -4.92 -2.04
N ARG A 143 -7.92 -5.50 -0.91
CA ARG A 143 -7.84 -6.93 -0.71
C ARG A 143 -9.00 -7.40 0.17
N ASP A 144 -9.60 -8.53 -0.17
CA ASP A 144 -10.42 -9.26 0.78
C ASP A 144 -9.51 -9.90 1.85
N VAL A 145 -9.71 -9.49 3.10
CA VAL A 145 -8.92 -9.96 4.25
C VAL A 145 -9.72 -10.86 5.18
N ARG A 146 -10.99 -11.17 4.90
CA ARG A 146 -11.88 -11.93 5.81
C ARG A 146 -11.22 -13.22 6.31
N ARG A 147 -10.73 -14.04 5.39
CA ARG A 147 -10.00 -15.29 5.69
C ARG A 147 -8.71 -15.07 6.50
N VAL A 148 -8.02 -13.97 6.27
CA VAL A 148 -6.75 -13.64 6.96
C VAL A 148 -7.04 -13.14 8.38
N GLU A 149 -8.17 -12.48 8.58
CA GLU A 149 -8.57 -11.90 9.85
C GLU A 149 -9.18 -12.93 10.80
N GLU A 150 -9.90 -13.93 10.26
CA GLU A 150 -10.43 -15.08 11.02
C GLU A 150 -9.32 -15.89 11.71
N GLY A 151 -8.17 -16.08 11.05
CA GLY A 151 -7.01 -16.76 11.62
C GLY A 151 -6.07 -15.87 12.45
N ARG A 152 -6.44 -14.60 12.69
CA ARG A 152 -5.52 -13.61 13.26
C ARG A 152 -5.44 -13.70 14.78
N LYS A 153 -4.24 -13.99 15.27
CA LYS A 153 -3.85 -13.82 16.68
C LYS A 153 -3.90 -12.34 17.10
N TRP A 154 -4.41 -12.06 18.30
CA TRP A 154 -4.68 -10.68 18.77
C TRP A 154 -3.44 -9.76 18.77
N TRP A 155 -2.25 -10.31 19.01
CA TRP A 155 -0.98 -9.59 19.02
C TRP A 155 -0.40 -9.29 17.62
N ARG A 156 -0.97 -9.86 16.55
CA ARG A 156 -0.53 -9.56 15.19
C ARG A 156 -1.22 -8.30 14.67
N TRP A 157 -0.41 -7.41 14.10
CA TRP A 157 -0.88 -6.21 13.39
C TRP A 157 -2.00 -6.54 12.40
N ARG A 158 -2.98 -5.65 12.28
CA ARG A 158 -4.07 -5.79 11.31
C ARG A 158 -3.50 -5.98 9.89
N PRO A 159 -4.13 -6.83 9.05
CA PRO A 159 -3.71 -7.02 7.67
C PRO A 159 -3.98 -5.74 6.86
N VAL A 160 -3.12 -5.47 5.88
CA VAL A 160 -3.30 -4.31 5.00
C VAL A 160 -4.46 -4.61 4.05
N ARG A 161 -5.53 -3.81 4.16
CA ARG A 161 -6.78 -3.96 3.39
C ARG A 161 -6.77 -3.17 2.08
N ARG A 162 -6.05 -2.06 2.05
CA ARG A 162 -6.06 -1.09 0.95
C ARG A 162 -4.62 -0.77 0.56
N PHE A 163 -4.39 -0.66 -0.74
CA PHE A 163 -3.08 -0.44 -1.34
C PHE A 163 -3.16 0.76 -2.28
N ASN A 164 -2.19 1.65 -2.19
CA ASN A 164 -1.99 2.68 -3.20
C ASN A 164 -0.93 2.21 -4.21
N VAL A 165 -1.33 2.08 -5.46
CA VAL A 165 -0.43 1.85 -6.60
C VAL A 165 -0.29 3.17 -7.34
N ILE A 166 0.92 3.74 -7.27
CA ILE A 166 1.28 4.99 -7.95
C ILE A 166 1.34 4.74 -9.47
N GLU A 167 0.72 5.64 -10.24
CA GLU A 167 0.77 5.62 -11.71
C GLU A 167 2.22 5.75 -12.22
N GLY A 168 2.54 5.06 -13.32
CA GLY A 168 3.89 5.00 -13.89
C GLY A 168 4.85 4.01 -13.22
N GLY A 169 4.52 3.43 -12.06
CA GLY A 169 5.40 2.43 -11.41
C GLY A 169 5.57 1.11 -12.18
N GLN A 170 4.79 0.88 -13.23
CA GLN A 170 5.02 -0.21 -14.18
C GLN A 170 6.30 0.00 -15.00
N GLU A 171 6.68 1.23 -15.31
CA GLU A 171 7.90 1.54 -16.07
C GLU A 171 9.17 1.26 -15.27
N GLY A 172 9.07 1.22 -13.94
CA GLY A 172 10.17 0.87 -13.05
C GLY A 172 10.53 -0.62 -13.02
N ALA A 173 9.81 -1.48 -13.74
CA ALA A 173 10.07 -2.91 -13.83
C ALA A 173 10.24 -3.36 -15.28
N LYS A 174 11.27 -4.19 -15.55
CA LYS A 174 11.56 -4.72 -16.90
C LYS A 174 10.36 -5.42 -17.54
N GLU A 175 9.60 -6.16 -16.74
CA GLU A 175 8.39 -6.87 -17.17
C GLU A 175 7.12 -6.15 -16.67
N GLY A 176 7.17 -4.83 -16.57
CA GLY A 176 6.07 -3.99 -16.07
C GLY A 176 4.77 -4.07 -16.85
N TRP A 177 4.84 -4.38 -18.14
CA TRP A 177 3.66 -4.61 -18.98
C TRP A 177 2.76 -5.73 -18.43
N VAL A 178 3.32 -6.70 -17.71
CA VAL A 178 2.55 -7.78 -17.05
C VAL A 178 1.56 -7.18 -16.05
N TRP A 179 1.98 -6.17 -15.27
CA TRP A 179 1.08 -5.51 -14.32
C TRP A 179 -0.11 -4.84 -15.01
N GLY A 180 0.10 -4.22 -16.17
CA GLY A 180 -0.99 -3.63 -16.96
C GLY A 180 -2.08 -4.66 -17.29
N VAL A 181 -1.67 -5.85 -17.75
CA VAL A 181 -2.59 -6.95 -18.08
C VAL A 181 -3.26 -7.52 -16.83
N VAL A 182 -2.52 -7.71 -15.73
CA VAL A 182 -3.09 -8.20 -14.46
C VAL A 182 -4.12 -7.22 -13.92
N ARG A 183 -3.82 -5.91 -13.93
CA ARG A 183 -4.72 -4.85 -13.47
C ARG A 183 -6.00 -4.82 -14.29
N GLU A 184 -5.89 -4.91 -15.61
CA GLU A 184 -7.06 -4.96 -16.50
C GLU A 184 -7.93 -6.19 -16.19
N GLY A 185 -7.31 -7.36 -15.96
CA GLY A 185 -8.01 -8.57 -15.56
C GLY A 185 -8.75 -8.44 -14.23
N VAL A 186 -8.13 -7.78 -13.24
CA VAL A 186 -8.76 -7.47 -11.94
C VAL A 186 -9.96 -6.54 -12.12
N GLU A 187 -9.81 -5.48 -12.92
CA GLU A 187 -10.89 -4.53 -13.22
C GLU A 187 -12.05 -5.20 -13.96
N ARG A 188 -11.76 -6.08 -14.92
CA ARG A 188 -12.78 -6.83 -15.68
C ARG A 188 -13.59 -7.75 -14.77
N ARG A 189 -12.93 -8.53 -13.89
CA ARG A 189 -13.61 -9.39 -12.92
C ARG A 189 -14.50 -8.60 -11.96
N ALA A 190 -14.03 -7.44 -11.51
CA ALA A 190 -14.80 -6.57 -10.62
C ALA A 190 -16.04 -5.94 -11.28
N ARG A 191 -16.08 -5.85 -12.61
CA ARG A 191 -17.29 -5.48 -13.36
C ARG A 191 -18.25 -6.65 -13.50
N VAL A 192 -17.75 -7.86 -13.78
CA VAL A 192 -18.57 -9.06 -13.97
C VAL A 192 -19.22 -9.53 -12.66
N GLY A 193 -18.51 -9.49 -11.52
CA GLY A 193 -19.07 -9.85 -10.21
C GLY A 193 -20.08 -8.86 -9.62
N LYS A 194 -20.54 -7.86 -10.40
CA LYS A 194 -21.60 -6.92 -10.03
C LYS A 194 -22.91 -7.15 -10.79
N VAL A 195 -22.96 -8.15 -11.67
CA VAL A 195 -24.17 -8.61 -12.36
C VAL A 195 -24.81 -9.72 -11.54
#